data_AF-A0A955C5E8-F1
#
_entry.id   AF-A0A955C5E8-F1
#
_cell.length_a   1.000
_cell.length_b   1.000
_cell.length_c   1.000
_cell.angle_alpha   90.00
_cell.angle_beta   90.00
_cell.angle_gamma   90.00
#
_symmetry.space_group_name_H-M   'P 1'
#
loop_
_entity.id
_entity.type
_entity.pdbx_description
1 polymer ?
#
loop_
_entity_poly.entity_id
_entity_poly.type
_entity_poly.pdbx_seq_one_letter_code
_entity_poly.pdbx_strand_id
1 'polypeptide(L)'
;MLWTLQKYIFREMGKAFLLTSVGLMAVLGLGGGVMNMLKLDGISALQLLKIMALVFPVAGTLTLPIAALFAATVTYGRLSADNELVACRSSGINIHELFLPTMVISLASAIVSFIFFNFMIPSMVRNIEEYVASDLPQIIKQKLSSPERLSVDRDRFTIFAETANLEPSTNDNDKTKLKLDGVAFVLMKDDNWTRVGTAGTVEIGFDTPDGTPAITSDMYDLSLYDIKDGRYVDSGHESLGPFTLPATMQVKVKWLTLGDLFEYQRDPASYPPVAEKIKKLQANISLVLLYRDVRRQFLDPVSPGQIMITDGKVRYDIRAAELQLDKQSSHPLFGGGVEIVEYIDGKKERTIKSDSVAMFVDRNETDDPRPGVYLQANGNVEIHDPLAPGGIVRDDRRNLPSIRVPQDVIERSRDFTEAKLLNTDLETLGLSEDIDEDRQDLLDRADKLGRDIIGVMHSRMAFSLSVFSLVILGAALGIVFKGSQVLVAFGISFVPSLFVIVMIMMGKQLIEKSPSPTNGLILIWSGIVIVTLVDVYVMMRVVRR
;
A
#
# COMPACT_ATOMS: atom_id res chain seq x y z
N MET A 1 29.24 -49.35 4.68
CA MET A 1 28.38 -49.73 3.54
C MET A 1 27.21 -48.76 3.37
N LEU A 2 26.43 -48.49 4.43
CA LEU A 2 25.30 -47.55 4.40
C LEU A 2 25.66 -46.14 3.90
N TRP A 3 26.78 -45.56 4.37
CA TRP A 3 27.26 -44.25 3.92
C TRP A 3 27.50 -44.18 2.40
N THR A 4 28.01 -45.26 1.81
CA THR A 4 28.26 -45.33 0.37
C THR A 4 26.95 -45.34 -0.42
N LEU A 5 25.95 -46.09 0.05
CA LEU A 5 24.60 -46.13 -0.51
C LEU A 5 23.89 -44.77 -0.40
N GLN A 6 23.95 -44.15 0.78
CA GLN A 6 23.36 -42.82 0.98
C GLN A 6 24.02 -41.77 0.10
N LYS A 7 25.35 -41.80 -0.06
CA LYS A 7 26.08 -40.91 -0.97
C LYS A 7 25.71 -41.16 -2.44
N TYR A 8 25.50 -42.42 -2.82
CA TYR A 8 25.05 -42.77 -4.16
C TYR A 8 23.65 -42.21 -4.45
N ILE A 9 22.68 -42.48 -3.57
CA ILE A 9 21.30 -41.97 -3.70
C ILE A 9 21.29 -40.45 -3.71
N PHE A 10 22.03 -39.80 -2.80
CA PHE A 10 22.15 -38.35 -2.74
C PHE A 10 22.69 -37.77 -4.05
N ARG A 11 23.70 -38.41 -4.66
CA ARG A 11 24.30 -37.96 -5.91
C ARG A 11 23.32 -38.11 -7.08
N GLU A 12 22.63 -39.23 -7.20
CA GLU A 12 21.66 -39.45 -8.28
C GLU A 12 20.45 -38.51 -8.13
N MET A 13 19.94 -38.35 -6.91
CA MET A 13 18.85 -37.44 -6.62
C MET A 13 19.25 -35.98 -6.83
N GLY A 14 20.46 -35.58 -6.44
CA GLY A 14 21.01 -34.24 -6.67
C GLY A 14 21.17 -33.91 -8.16
N LYS A 15 21.62 -34.87 -8.99
CA LYS A 15 21.68 -34.71 -10.45
C LYS A 15 20.29 -34.49 -11.05
N ALA A 16 19.33 -35.34 -10.67
CA ALA A 16 17.95 -35.22 -11.14
C ALA A 16 17.34 -33.88 -10.70
N PHE A 17 17.53 -33.48 -9.45
CA PHE A 17 17.07 -32.21 -8.91
C PHE A 17 17.62 -31.01 -9.66
N LEU A 18 18.93 -30.94 -9.88
CA LEU A 18 19.55 -29.82 -10.60
C LEU A 18 19.10 -29.76 -12.06
N LEU A 19 19.06 -30.91 -12.75
CA LEU A 19 18.63 -30.96 -14.15
C LEU A 19 17.17 -30.52 -14.29
N THR A 20 16.28 -31.02 -13.44
CA THR A 20 14.86 -30.64 -13.45
C THR A 20 14.66 -29.19 -13.03
N SER A 21 15.41 -28.68 -12.04
CA SER A 21 15.33 -27.29 -11.62
C SER A 21 15.71 -26.34 -12.75
N VAL A 22 16.85 -26.60 -13.42
CA VAL A 22 17.29 -25.79 -14.57
C VAL A 22 16.29 -25.88 -15.72
N GLY A 23 15.79 -27.08 -16.05
CA GLY A 23 14.79 -27.26 -17.10
C GLY A 23 13.50 -26.49 -16.81
N LEU A 24 12.96 -26.62 -15.60
CA LEU A 24 11.74 -25.90 -15.20
C LEU A 24 11.96 -24.39 -15.09
N MET A 25 13.11 -23.94 -14.58
CA MET A 25 13.46 -22.51 -14.54
C MET A 25 13.59 -21.92 -15.94
N ALA A 26 14.16 -22.66 -16.89
CA ALA A 26 14.22 -22.23 -18.29
C ALA A 26 12.82 -22.13 -18.90
N VAL A 27 11.96 -23.14 -18.69
CA VAL A 27 10.58 -23.14 -19.22
C VAL A 27 9.74 -22.00 -18.63
N LEU A 28 9.78 -21.79 -17.31
CA LEU A 28 9.03 -20.71 -16.68
C LEU A 28 9.66 -19.34 -16.90
N GLY A 29 10.99 -19.24 -16.83
CA GLY A 29 11.75 -18.00 -16.99
C GLY A 29 11.70 -17.46 -18.41
N LEU A 30 11.81 -18.33 -19.43
CA LEU A 30 11.67 -17.96 -20.86
C LEU A 30 10.21 -17.92 -21.34
N GLY A 31 9.25 -18.11 -20.42
CA GLY A 31 7.83 -18.05 -20.71
C GLY A 31 7.34 -16.66 -21.15
N GLY A 32 6.04 -16.41 -20.96
CA GLY A 32 5.32 -15.29 -21.61
C GLY A 32 5.95 -13.89 -21.48
N GLY A 33 6.59 -13.55 -20.36
CA GLY A 33 7.16 -12.22 -20.14
C GLY A 33 8.37 -11.92 -21.04
N VAL A 34 9.31 -12.86 -21.12
CA VAL A 34 10.54 -12.72 -21.91
C VAL A 34 10.27 -12.84 -23.40
N MET A 35 9.37 -13.75 -23.78
CA MET A 35 8.98 -13.94 -25.18
C MET A 35 8.30 -12.69 -25.75
N ASN A 36 7.57 -11.94 -24.93
CA ASN A 36 6.97 -10.67 -25.34
C ASN A 36 8.00 -9.54 -25.43
N MET A 37 9.03 -9.55 -24.56
CA MET A 37 10.15 -8.60 -24.63
C MET A 37 11.04 -8.83 -25.85
N LEU A 38 11.27 -10.09 -26.25
CA LEU A 38 12.01 -10.43 -27.47
C LEU A 38 11.31 -9.97 -28.76
N LYS A 39 10.01 -9.70 -28.71
CA LYS A 39 9.23 -9.15 -29.84
C LYS A 39 9.26 -7.63 -29.89
N LEU A 40 9.72 -6.96 -28.83
CA LEU A 40 9.97 -5.53 -28.84
C LEU A 40 11.35 -5.31 -29.46
N ASP A 41 11.39 -4.76 -30.66
CA ASP A 41 12.64 -4.42 -31.34
C ASP A 41 13.48 -3.49 -30.46
N GLY A 42 14.75 -3.85 -30.22
CA GLY A 42 15.73 -2.97 -29.55
C GLY A 42 16.38 -3.48 -28.26
N ILE A 43 16.06 -4.68 -27.77
CA ILE A 43 16.72 -5.23 -26.57
C ILE A 43 18.05 -5.90 -26.93
N SER A 44 19.16 -5.38 -26.41
CA SER A 44 20.48 -6.01 -26.57
C SER A 44 20.58 -7.35 -25.83
N ALA A 45 21.42 -8.28 -26.32
CA ALA A 45 21.65 -9.58 -25.67
C ALA A 45 22.11 -9.44 -24.20
N LEU A 46 22.87 -8.39 -23.88
CA LEU A 46 23.33 -8.12 -22.53
C LEU A 46 22.18 -7.64 -21.61
N GLN A 47 21.24 -6.84 -22.13
CA GLN A 47 20.05 -6.44 -21.38
C GLN A 47 19.13 -7.64 -21.14
N LEU A 48 18.94 -8.49 -22.15
CA LEU A 48 18.18 -9.74 -21.99
C LEU A 48 18.79 -10.62 -20.89
N LEU A 49 20.12 -10.76 -20.84
CA LEU A 49 20.80 -11.53 -19.81
C LEU A 49 20.59 -10.94 -18.40
N LYS A 50 20.61 -9.60 -18.26
CA LYS A 50 20.31 -8.93 -16.99
C LYS A 50 18.87 -9.17 -16.54
N ILE A 51 17.91 -9.10 -17.46
CA ILE A 51 16.50 -9.39 -17.17
C ILE A 51 16.34 -10.87 -16.78
N MET A 52 17.05 -11.79 -17.46
CA MET A 52 17.04 -13.20 -17.09
C MET A 52 17.57 -13.39 -15.67
N ALA A 53 18.70 -12.77 -15.33
CA ALA A 53 19.24 -12.84 -13.98
C ALA A 53 18.26 -12.34 -12.91
N LEU A 54 17.37 -11.39 -13.25
CA LEU A 54 16.31 -10.91 -12.38
C LEU A 54 15.09 -11.86 -12.30
N VAL A 55 14.73 -12.51 -13.41
CA VAL A 55 13.54 -13.39 -13.47
C VAL A 55 13.81 -14.79 -12.91
N PHE A 56 15.04 -15.30 -13.03
CA PHE A 56 15.40 -16.65 -12.61
C PHE A 56 15.18 -16.93 -11.11
N PRO A 57 15.51 -16.01 -10.16
CA PRO A 57 15.19 -16.20 -8.75
C PRO A 57 13.67 -16.33 -8.50
N VAL A 58 12.86 -15.57 -9.23
CA VAL A 58 11.38 -15.65 -9.15
C VAL A 58 10.91 -17.01 -9.65
N ALA A 59 11.37 -17.43 -10.82
CA ALA A 59 11.07 -18.75 -11.38
C ALA A 59 11.49 -19.88 -10.43
N GLY A 60 12.69 -19.77 -9.86
CA GLY A 60 13.24 -20.72 -8.90
C GLY A 60 12.34 -20.98 -7.69
N THR A 61 11.57 -19.98 -7.28
CA THR A 61 10.67 -20.13 -6.13
C THR A 61 9.54 -21.12 -6.37
N LEU A 62 9.06 -21.23 -7.61
CA LEU A 62 8.01 -22.17 -7.96
C LEU A 62 8.57 -23.51 -8.43
N THR A 63 9.76 -23.52 -9.04
CA THR A 63 10.30 -24.73 -9.68
C THR A 63 11.08 -25.62 -8.74
N LEU A 64 11.76 -25.09 -7.72
CA LEU A 64 12.60 -25.90 -6.82
C LEU A 64 11.80 -26.97 -6.06
N PRO A 65 10.61 -26.68 -5.45
CA PRO A 65 9.82 -27.73 -4.79
C PRO A 65 9.38 -28.84 -5.75
N ILE A 66 8.95 -28.46 -6.95
CA ILE A 66 8.48 -29.40 -7.98
C ILE A 66 9.65 -30.25 -8.49
N ALA A 67 10.83 -29.65 -8.67
CA ALA A 67 12.03 -30.35 -9.05
C ALA A 67 12.49 -31.34 -7.98
N ALA A 68 12.41 -30.99 -6.70
CA ALA A 68 12.76 -31.89 -5.59
C ALA A 68 11.80 -33.09 -5.53
N LEU A 69 10.51 -32.85 -5.70
CA LEU A 69 9.46 -33.87 -5.74
C LEU A 69 9.69 -34.85 -6.91
N PHE A 70 9.97 -34.31 -8.10
CA PHE A 70 10.28 -35.11 -9.29
C PHE A 70 11.55 -35.93 -9.11
N ALA A 71 12.63 -35.30 -8.60
CA ALA A 71 13.91 -35.95 -8.38
C ALA A 71 13.80 -37.12 -7.41
N ALA A 72 13.07 -36.94 -6.30
CA ALA A 72 12.78 -38.01 -5.34
C ALA A 72 11.99 -39.15 -6.00
N THR A 73 10.89 -38.83 -6.69
CA THR A 73 10.03 -39.82 -7.35
C THR A 73 10.80 -40.65 -8.38
N VAL A 74 11.60 -39.99 -9.23
CA VAL A 74 12.37 -40.67 -10.29
C VAL A 74 13.52 -41.49 -9.72
N THR A 75 14.26 -40.97 -8.75
CA THR A 75 15.41 -41.69 -8.19
C THR A 75 14.95 -42.97 -7.51
N TYR A 76 13.96 -42.89 -6.61
CA TYR A 76 13.46 -44.09 -5.93
C TYR A 76 12.67 -45.02 -6.85
N GLY A 77 11.99 -44.48 -7.85
CA GLY A 77 11.36 -45.27 -8.90
C GLY A 77 12.34 -46.12 -9.70
N ARG A 78 13.50 -45.56 -10.05
CA ARG A 78 14.59 -46.29 -10.72
C ARG A 78 15.23 -47.32 -9.80
N LEU A 79 15.62 -46.94 -8.58
CA LEU A 79 16.17 -47.87 -7.58
C LEU A 79 15.24 -49.06 -7.34
N SER A 80 13.93 -48.83 -7.37
CA SER A 80 12.95 -49.91 -7.22
C SER A 80 12.74 -50.73 -8.50
N ALA A 81 12.86 -50.13 -9.68
CA ALA A 81 12.74 -50.83 -10.96
C ALA A 81 13.94 -51.74 -11.25
N ASP A 82 15.14 -51.25 -10.92
CA ASP A 82 16.42 -51.94 -11.08
C ASP A 82 16.68 -52.95 -9.94
N ASN A 83 15.69 -53.17 -9.07
CA ASN A 83 15.73 -54.07 -7.90
C ASN A 83 16.85 -53.76 -6.89
N GLU A 84 17.45 -52.57 -6.92
CA GLU A 84 18.50 -52.16 -5.97
C GLU A 84 17.99 -52.12 -4.53
N LEU A 85 16.75 -51.65 -4.32
CA LEU A 85 16.12 -51.63 -2.99
C LEU A 85 15.89 -53.05 -2.43
N VAL A 86 15.55 -54.00 -3.30
CA VAL A 86 15.35 -55.41 -2.92
C VAL A 86 16.69 -56.04 -2.55
N ALA A 87 17.75 -55.77 -3.33
CA ALA A 87 19.09 -56.24 -3.03
C ALA A 87 19.63 -55.70 -1.68
N CYS A 88 19.39 -54.43 -1.38
CA CYS A 88 19.73 -53.83 -0.09
C CYS A 88 19.00 -54.53 1.07
N ARG A 89 17.69 -54.77 0.91
CA ARG A 89 16.87 -55.44 1.91
C ARG A 89 17.31 -56.89 2.15
N SER A 90 17.61 -57.65 1.09
CA SER A 90 18.14 -59.01 1.19
C SER A 90 19.51 -59.06 1.89
N SER A 91 20.25 -57.95 1.89
CA SER A 91 21.52 -57.79 2.61
C SER A 91 21.35 -57.32 4.06
N GLY A 92 20.10 -57.26 4.57
CA GLY A 92 19.79 -56.84 5.94
C GLY A 92 19.77 -55.33 6.16
N ILE A 93 19.83 -54.51 5.10
CA ILE A 93 19.80 -53.05 5.23
C ILE A 93 18.34 -52.58 5.38
N ASN A 94 18.08 -51.78 6.42
CA ASN A 94 16.77 -51.21 6.65
C ASN A 94 16.45 -50.13 5.60
N ILE A 95 15.31 -50.27 4.92
CA ILE A 95 14.87 -49.34 3.86
C ILE A 95 14.68 -47.91 4.39
N HIS A 96 14.30 -47.75 5.66
CA HIS A 96 14.10 -46.44 6.28
C HIS A 96 15.41 -45.63 6.33
N GLU A 97 16.56 -46.28 6.49
CA GLU A 97 17.86 -45.61 6.51
C GLU A 97 18.29 -45.09 5.12
N LEU A 98 17.68 -45.62 4.05
CA LEU A 98 17.90 -45.15 2.69
C LEU A 98 17.08 -43.90 2.37
N PHE A 99 16.16 -43.45 3.23
CA PHE A 99 15.41 -42.19 3.07
C PHE A 99 16.16 -40.96 3.58
N LEU A 100 17.25 -41.13 4.35
CA LEU A 100 18.04 -40.01 4.88
C LEU A 100 18.46 -38.99 3.80
N PRO A 101 18.97 -39.38 2.61
CA PRO A 101 19.28 -38.44 1.53
C PRO A 101 18.07 -37.61 1.09
N THR A 102 16.89 -38.22 1.03
CA THR A 102 15.63 -37.54 0.70
C THR A 102 15.24 -36.55 1.78
N MET A 103 15.33 -36.93 3.05
CA MET A 103 15.06 -36.03 4.16
C MET A 103 15.99 -34.80 4.14
N VAL A 104 17.27 -35.00 3.83
CA VAL A 104 18.25 -33.90 3.72
C VAL A 104 17.90 -32.96 2.57
N ILE A 105 17.64 -33.49 1.36
CA ILE A 105 17.31 -32.64 0.20
C ILE A 105 15.97 -31.94 0.38
N SER A 106 14.95 -32.65 0.87
CA SER A 106 13.63 -32.08 1.13
C SER A 106 13.67 -30.99 2.19
N LEU A 107 14.46 -31.15 3.26
CA LEU A 107 14.68 -30.12 4.27
C LEU A 107 15.42 -28.92 3.69
N ALA A 108 16.47 -29.16 2.88
CA ALA A 108 17.18 -28.08 2.20
C ALA A 108 16.25 -27.29 1.25
N SER A 109 15.41 -27.99 0.48
CA SER A 109 14.40 -27.35 -0.38
C SER A 109 13.38 -26.55 0.43
N ALA A 110 12.90 -27.07 1.56
CA ALA A 110 11.99 -26.37 2.46
C ALA A 110 12.61 -25.07 3.04
N ILE A 111 13.89 -25.12 3.45
CA ILE A 111 14.64 -23.95 3.94
C ILE A 111 14.80 -22.91 2.83
N VAL A 112 15.17 -23.32 1.62
CA VAL A 112 15.30 -22.41 0.48
C VAL A 112 13.94 -21.76 0.15
N SER A 113 12.86 -22.54 0.11
CA SER A 113 11.51 -22.02 -0.07
C SER A 113 11.12 -21.02 1.04
N PHE A 114 11.48 -21.31 2.30
CA PHE A 114 11.25 -20.41 3.42
C PHE A 114 11.98 -19.08 3.23
N ILE A 115 13.26 -19.11 2.83
CA ILE A 115 14.03 -17.89 2.55
C ILE A 115 13.38 -17.09 1.41
N PHE A 116 12.91 -17.77 0.37
CA PHE A 116 12.32 -17.09 -0.77
C PHE A 116 10.98 -16.43 -0.43
N PHE A 117 10.10 -17.11 0.30
CA PHE A 117 8.81 -16.55 0.72
C PHE A 117 8.94 -15.41 1.74
N ASN A 118 9.99 -15.43 2.58
CA ASN A 118 10.13 -14.46 3.67
C ASN A 118 11.06 -13.29 3.38
N PHE A 119 12.00 -13.41 2.45
CA PHE A 119 13.00 -12.38 2.18
C PHE A 119 13.12 -12.04 0.70
N MET A 120 13.27 -13.05 -0.18
CA MET A 120 13.54 -12.79 -1.60
C MET A 120 12.33 -12.15 -2.31
N ILE A 121 11.15 -12.77 -2.25
CA ILE A 121 9.95 -12.25 -2.92
C ILE A 121 9.59 -10.84 -2.40
N PRO A 122 9.48 -10.62 -1.07
CA PRO A 122 9.26 -9.28 -0.52
C PRO A 122 10.24 -8.23 -1.05
N SER A 123 11.55 -8.53 -1.01
CA SER A 123 12.58 -7.60 -1.47
C SER A 123 12.47 -7.33 -2.98
N MET A 124 12.20 -8.34 -3.80
CA MET A 124 12.04 -8.14 -5.25
C MET A 124 10.84 -7.25 -5.57
N VAL A 125 9.72 -7.44 -4.87
CA VAL A 125 8.53 -6.60 -5.07
C VAL A 125 8.80 -5.17 -4.63
N ARG A 126 9.43 -4.98 -3.46
CA ARG A 126 9.85 -3.65 -2.98
C ARG A 126 10.80 -2.95 -3.96
N ASN A 127 11.79 -3.68 -4.48
CA ASN A 127 12.70 -3.14 -5.50
C ASN A 127 11.92 -2.73 -6.76
N ILE A 128 10.97 -3.56 -7.23
CA ILE A 128 10.11 -3.20 -8.37
C ILE A 128 9.30 -1.94 -8.07
N GLU A 129 8.74 -1.80 -6.87
CA GLU A 129 8.02 -0.61 -6.44
C GLU A 129 8.92 0.64 -6.45
N GLU A 130 10.14 0.54 -5.92
CA GLU A 130 11.15 1.61 -5.93
C GLU A 130 11.56 1.98 -7.37
N TYR A 131 11.79 0.99 -8.25
CA TYR A 131 12.08 1.21 -9.66
C TYR A 131 10.92 1.88 -10.42
N VAL A 132 9.69 1.44 -10.19
CA VAL A 132 8.50 2.04 -10.82
C VAL A 132 8.27 3.47 -10.31
N ALA A 133 8.55 3.74 -9.04
CA ALA A 133 8.46 5.07 -8.47
C ALA A 133 9.54 6.01 -9.05
N SER A 134 10.78 5.54 -9.22
CA SER A 134 11.87 6.34 -9.80
C SER A 134 11.70 6.60 -11.29
N ASP A 135 11.12 5.65 -12.04
CA ASP A 135 10.91 5.76 -13.49
C ASP A 135 9.54 6.35 -13.85
N LEU A 136 8.74 6.78 -12.87
CA LEU A 136 7.43 7.40 -13.07
C LEU A 136 7.46 8.56 -14.08
N PRO A 137 8.47 9.47 -14.08
CA PRO A 137 8.58 10.52 -15.11
C PRO A 137 8.71 9.96 -16.54
N GLN A 138 9.41 8.83 -16.72
CA GLN A 138 9.59 8.18 -18.01
C GLN A 138 8.32 7.44 -18.45
N ILE A 139 7.62 6.78 -17.51
CA ILE A 139 6.33 6.12 -17.78
C ILE A 139 5.28 7.16 -18.19
N ILE A 140 5.23 8.31 -17.53
CA ILE A 140 4.34 9.43 -17.87
C ILE A 140 4.71 9.99 -19.25
N LYS A 141 6.01 10.21 -19.54
CA LYS A 141 6.46 10.60 -20.88
C LYS A 141 6.03 9.61 -21.95
N GLN A 142 6.18 8.30 -21.72
CA GLN A 142 5.84 7.27 -22.70
C GLN A 142 4.33 7.21 -22.98
N LYS A 143 3.50 7.41 -21.95
CA LYS A 143 2.05 7.52 -22.10
C LYS A 143 1.62 8.79 -22.84
N LEU A 144 2.26 9.93 -22.57
CA LEU A 144 1.98 11.21 -23.25
C LEU A 144 2.54 11.28 -24.68
N SER A 145 3.57 10.50 -24.99
CA SER A 145 4.15 10.41 -26.35
C SER A 145 3.33 9.51 -27.28
N SER A 146 2.38 8.75 -26.74
CA SER A 146 1.33 8.10 -27.52
C SER A 146 0.13 9.07 -27.60
N PRO A 147 -0.62 9.17 -28.70
CA PRO A 147 -1.73 10.13 -28.87
C PRO A 147 -2.95 9.87 -27.94
N GLU A 148 -2.77 9.13 -26.85
CA GLU A 148 -3.79 8.81 -25.86
C GLU A 148 -3.71 9.73 -24.63
N ARG A 149 -4.89 10.18 -24.22
CA ARG A 149 -5.15 11.13 -23.13
C ARG A 149 -4.62 10.59 -21.79
N LEU A 150 -3.90 11.42 -21.04
CA LEU A 150 -3.58 11.10 -19.65
C LEU A 150 -4.77 11.52 -18.76
N SER A 151 -5.41 10.54 -18.14
CA SER A 151 -6.39 10.75 -17.07
C SER A 151 -5.70 10.50 -15.72
N VAL A 152 -5.58 11.54 -14.89
CA VAL A 152 -4.97 11.44 -13.55
C VAL A 152 -6.08 11.37 -12.52
N ASP A 153 -6.16 10.20 -11.89
CA ASP A 153 -7.17 9.81 -10.90
C ASP A 153 -8.60 9.78 -11.46
N ARG A 154 -9.39 8.79 -11.03
CA ARG A 154 -10.71 8.47 -11.59
C ARG A 154 -11.53 9.74 -11.89
N ASP A 155 -11.63 10.07 -13.18
CA ASP A 155 -12.57 11.01 -13.80
C ASP A 155 -12.43 12.51 -13.48
N ARG A 156 -11.25 13.02 -13.06
CA ARG A 156 -11.12 14.45 -12.63
C ARG A 156 -10.27 15.37 -13.48
N PHE A 157 -9.25 14.89 -14.18
CA PHE A 157 -8.33 15.75 -14.94
C PHE A 157 -7.88 15.05 -16.23
N THR A 158 -8.22 15.62 -17.40
CA THR A 158 -7.78 15.12 -18.71
C THR A 158 -6.84 16.13 -19.35
N ILE A 159 -5.61 15.72 -19.69
CA ILE A 159 -4.59 16.56 -20.33
C ILE A 159 -4.30 16.03 -21.73
N PHE A 160 -4.18 16.97 -22.66
CA PHE A 160 -3.60 16.79 -23.98
C PHE A 160 -2.40 17.72 -24.13
N ALA A 161 -1.31 17.25 -24.72
CA ALA A 161 -0.12 18.05 -25.02
C ALA A 161 0.37 17.71 -26.42
N GLU A 162 0.87 18.70 -27.15
CA GLU A 162 1.44 18.50 -28.48
C GLU A 162 2.82 17.84 -28.41
N THR A 163 3.63 18.23 -27.42
CA THR A 163 4.93 17.62 -27.19
C THR A 163 5.21 17.40 -25.70
N ALA A 164 6.02 16.39 -25.39
CA ALA A 164 6.41 16.03 -24.03
C ALA A 164 7.91 15.70 -23.96
N ASN A 165 8.69 16.61 -23.36
CA ASN A 165 10.14 16.52 -23.28
C ASN A 165 10.60 16.42 -21.82
N LEU A 166 11.51 15.49 -21.54
CA LEU A 166 12.18 15.45 -20.23
C LEU A 166 13.39 16.38 -20.31
N GLU A 167 13.41 17.38 -19.44
CA GLU A 167 14.58 18.24 -19.28
C GLU A 167 15.48 17.62 -18.21
N PRO A 168 16.71 17.19 -18.57
CA PRO A 168 17.65 16.69 -17.60
C PRO A 168 18.07 17.84 -16.67
N SER A 169 18.12 17.54 -15.38
CA SER A 169 18.54 18.49 -14.36
C SER A 169 19.93 19.06 -14.67
N THR A 170 20.04 20.38 -14.67
CA THR A 170 21.29 21.13 -14.90
C THR A 170 22.14 21.28 -13.63
N ASN A 171 21.65 20.86 -12.45
CA ASN A 171 22.36 20.96 -11.16
C ASN A 171 22.06 19.76 -10.23
N ASP A 172 23.01 19.36 -9.39
CA ASP A 172 22.93 18.20 -8.46
C ASP A 172 21.75 18.26 -7.44
N ASN A 173 21.07 19.41 -7.34
CA ASN A 173 19.89 19.64 -6.49
C ASN A 173 18.56 19.82 -7.26
N ASP A 174 18.59 19.94 -8.59
CA ASP A 174 17.36 20.16 -9.37
C ASP A 174 16.79 18.79 -9.79
N LYS A 175 15.48 18.59 -9.63
CA LYS A 175 14.83 17.30 -9.92
C LYS A 175 14.47 17.23 -11.40
N THR A 176 14.39 16.02 -11.97
CA THR A 176 13.97 15.81 -13.37
C THR A 176 12.60 16.47 -13.61
N LYS A 177 12.52 17.41 -14.57
CA LYS A 177 11.29 18.09 -14.95
C LYS A 177 10.76 17.54 -16.27
N LEU A 178 9.45 17.40 -16.37
CA LEU A 178 8.75 17.06 -17.62
C LEU A 178 8.10 18.32 -18.16
N LYS A 179 8.59 18.80 -19.29
CA LYS A 179 8.04 19.95 -20.00
C LYS A 179 7.06 19.51 -21.07
N LEU A 180 5.86 20.06 -21.02
CA LEU A 180 4.80 19.85 -21.99
C LEU A 180 4.54 21.16 -22.73
N ASP A 181 4.49 21.12 -24.06
CA ASP A 181 4.17 22.29 -24.87
C ASP A 181 2.84 22.09 -25.61
N GLY A 182 2.08 23.17 -25.79
CA GLY A 182 0.79 23.16 -26.47
C GLY A 182 -0.25 22.35 -25.69
N VAL A 183 -0.47 22.72 -24.43
CA VAL A 183 -1.29 21.94 -23.50
C VAL A 183 -2.74 22.39 -23.54
N ALA A 184 -3.66 21.44 -23.60
CA ALA A 184 -5.09 21.64 -23.40
C ALA A 184 -5.57 20.71 -22.27
N PHE A 185 -6.40 21.20 -21.36
CA PHE A 185 -6.89 20.41 -20.24
C PHE A 185 -8.37 20.64 -19.94
N VAL A 186 -8.99 19.61 -19.37
CA VAL A 186 -10.39 19.62 -18.91
C VAL A 186 -10.45 19.08 -17.48
N LEU A 187 -11.08 19.86 -16.60
CA LEU A 187 -11.33 19.55 -15.21
C LEU A 187 -12.78 19.13 -15.03
N MET A 188 -12.99 17.91 -14.53
CA MET A 188 -14.32 17.38 -14.25
C MET A 188 -14.51 17.17 -12.75
N LYS A 189 -15.70 17.49 -12.24
CA LYS A 189 -16.11 17.21 -10.87
C LYS A 189 -17.50 16.61 -10.91
N ASP A 190 -17.65 15.40 -10.37
CA ASP A 190 -18.92 14.66 -10.32
C ASP A 190 -19.57 14.54 -11.71
N ASP A 191 -18.80 14.09 -12.72
CA ASP A 191 -19.18 13.95 -14.13
C ASP A 191 -19.56 15.26 -14.88
N ASN A 192 -19.41 16.42 -14.24
CA ASN A 192 -19.65 17.72 -14.86
C ASN A 192 -18.34 18.46 -15.16
N TRP A 193 -18.27 19.09 -16.33
CA TRP A 193 -17.15 19.95 -16.69
C TRP A 193 -17.19 21.19 -15.80
N THR A 194 -16.09 21.41 -15.08
CA THR A 194 -15.96 22.55 -14.17
C THR A 194 -15.07 23.61 -14.75
N ARG A 195 -13.95 23.21 -15.35
CA ARG A 195 -12.98 24.14 -15.95
C ARG A 195 -12.40 23.54 -17.23
N VAL A 196 -12.15 24.39 -18.22
CA VAL A 196 -11.44 24.03 -19.44
C VAL A 196 -10.40 25.09 -19.73
N GLY A 197 -9.24 24.71 -20.25
CA GLY A 197 -8.20 25.69 -20.53
C GLY A 197 -7.10 25.18 -21.43
N THR A 198 -6.24 26.10 -21.82
CA THR A 198 -5.02 25.87 -22.58
C THR A 198 -3.85 26.56 -21.88
N ALA A 199 -2.68 25.95 -21.95
CA ALA A 199 -1.43 26.54 -21.49
C ALA A 199 -0.38 26.41 -22.60
N GLY A 200 0.44 27.45 -22.79
CA GLY A 200 1.53 27.42 -23.76
C GLY A 200 2.57 26.36 -23.39
N THR A 201 3.00 26.39 -22.13
CA THR A 201 3.96 25.43 -21.56
C THR A 201 3.52 25.01 -20.17
N VAL A 202 3.66 23.72 -19.86
CA VAL A 202 3.45 23.17 -18.51
C VAL A 202 4.71 22.41 -18.08
N GLU A 203 5.30 22.86 -16.98
CA GLU A 203 6.44 22.20 -16.35
C GLU A 203 5.95 21.35 -15.17
N ILE A 204 6.12 20.04 -15.28
CA ILE A 204 5.75 19.08 -14.26
C ILE A 204 7.01 18.69 -13.49
N GLY A 205 7.07 19.11 -12.23
CA GLY A 205 8.09 18.72 -11.27
C GLY A 205 7.68 17.44 -10.53
N PHE A 206 8.63 16.53 -10.34
CA PHE A 206 8.46 15.36 -9.49
C PHE A 206 9.23 15.60 -8.20
N ASP A 207 8.51 15.88 -7.12
CA ASP A 207 9.06 16.12 -5.81
C ASP A 207 8.78 14.93 -4.87
N THR A 208 9.47 14.88 -3.74
CA THR A 208 9.31 13.87 -2.70
C THR A 208 9.33 14.52 -1.32
N PRO A 209 8.40 15.46 -1.04
CA PRO A 209 8.29 16.06 0.29
C PRO A 209 8.00 14.95 1.32
N ASP A 210 8.85 14.86 2.34
CA ASP A 210 8.79 13.89 3.43
C ASP A 210 8.76 12.40 2.99
N GLY A 211 9.34 12.09 1.83
CA GLY A 211 9.41 10.72 1.30
C GLY A 211 8.16 10.28 0.53
N THR A 212 7.18 11.17 0.34
CA THR A 212 5.96 10.90 -0.42
C THR A 212 6.08 11.50 -1.82
N PRO A 213 5.98 10.70 -2.91
CA PRO A 213 6.03 11.24 -4.26
C PRO A 213 4.92 12.26 -4.48
N ALA A 214 5.27 13.48 -4.86
CA ALA A 214 4.35 14.55 -5.19
C ALA A 214 4.65 15.11 -6.57
N ILE A 215 3.60 15.57 -7.25
CA ILE A 215 3.71 16.27 -8.53
C ILE A 215 3.40 17.73 -8.29
N THR A 216 4.32 18.60 -8.69
CA THR A 216 4.06 20.03 -8.86
C THR A 216 3.90 20.31 -10.35
N SER A 217 3.02 21.25 -10.70
CA SER A 217 2.75 21.62 -12.08
C SER A 217 2.72 23.13 -12.21
N ASP A 218 3.69 23.68 -12.91
CA ASP A 218 3.79 25.09 -13.22
C ASP A 218 3.29 25.33 -14.65
N MET A 219 2.21 26.09 -14.81
CA MET A 219 1.62 26.41 -16.10
C MET A 219 1.96 27.85 -16.51
N TYR A 220 2.31 28.05 -17.76
CA TYR A 220 2.65 29.34 -18.35
C TYR A 220 1.74 29.64 -19.55
N ASP A 221 1.44 30.92 -19.75
CA ASP A 221 0.50 31.40 -20.78
C ASP A 221 -0.86 30.69 -20.68
N LEU A 222 -1.45 30.74 -19.48
CA LEU A 222 -2.66 30.02 -19.14
C LEU A 222 -3.92 30.81 -19.51
N SER A 223 -4.73 30.22 -20.37
CA SER A 223 -6.08 30.67 -20.67
C SER A 223 -7.10 29.66 -20.15
N LEU A 224 -7.93 30.06 -19.20
CA LEU A 224 -8.91 29.20 -18.54
C LEU A 224 -10.33 29.77 -18.68
N TYR A 225 -11.31 28.88 -18.84
CA TYR A 225 -12.72 29.19 -18.73
C TYR A 225 -13.35 28.39 -17.58
N ASP A 226 -13.81 29.10 -16.55
CA ASP A 226 -14.57 28.50 -15.43
C ASP A 226 -16.05 28.43 -15.81
N ILE A 227 -16.55 27.21 -15.99
CA ILE A 227 -17.91 26.95 -16.50
C ILE A 227 -18.96 27.29 -15.44
N LYS A 228 -18.62 27.19 -14.14
CA LYS A 228 -19.56 27.52 -13.06
C LYS A 228 -19.76 29.02 -12.89
N ASP A 229 -18.66 29.77 -12.96
CA ASP A 229 -18.69 31.21 -12.75
C ASP A 229 -18.89 32.00 -14.06
N GLY A 230 -18.82 31.33 -15.21
CA GLY A 230 -18.96 31.93 -16.54
C GLY A 230 -17.83 32.91 -16.88
N ARG A 231 -16.65 32.74 -16.26
CA ARG A 231 -15.53 33.68 -16.34
C ARG A 231 -14.39 33.11 -17.16
N TYR A 232 -13.83 33.97 -17.99
CA TYR A 232 -12.54 33.74 -18.64
C TYR A 232 -11.44 34.35 -17.77
N VAL A 233 -10.42 33.54 -17.46
CA VAL A 233 -9.25 33.92 -16.69
C VAL A 233 -8.04 33.73 -17.59
N ASP A 234 -7.35 34.84 -17.87
CA ASP A 234 -6.09 34.83 -18.59
C ASP A 234 -5.00 35.16 -17.57
N SER A 235 -4.19 34.17 -17.21
CA SER A 235 -3.11 34.29 -16.24
C SER A 235 -1.79 33.95 -16.91
N GLY A 236 -0.80 34.82 -16.82
CA GLY A 236 0.52 34.54 -17.37
C GLY A 236 1.20 33.33 -16.73
N HIS A 237 0.87 33.02 -15.48
CA HIS A 237 1.42 31.89 -14.75
C HIS A 237 0.46 31.43 -13.63
N GLU A 238 0.30 30.12 -13.48
CA GLU A 238 -0.39 29.51 -12.35
C GLU A 238 0.32 28.22 -11.95
N SER A 239 0.64 28.09 -10.67
CA SER A 239 1.21 26.86 -10.11
C SER A 239 0.10 26.04 -9.47
N LEU A 240 0.02 24.75 -9.83
CA LEU A 240 -0.89 23.77 -9.27
C LEU A 240 -0.10 22.68 -8.54
N GLY A 241 -0.57 22.35 -7.34
CA GLY A 241 0.05 21.35 -6.47
C GLY A 241 0.70 21.95 -5.23
N PRO A 242 1.48 21.16 -4.47
CA PRO A 242 1.86 19.77 -4.76
C PRO A 242 0.68 18.81 -4.67
N PHE A 243 0.42 18.05 -5.74
CA PHE A 243 -0.48 16.89 -5.68
C PHE A 243 0.34 15.69 -5.23
N THR A 244 0.15 15.25 -3.99
CA THR A 244 0.70 13.96 -3.57
C THR A 244 0.13 12.89 -4.49
N LEU A 245 1.00 12.22 -5.25
CA LEU A 245 0.58 11.00 -5.92
C LEU A 245 0.13 10.06 -4.81
N PRO A 246 -1.08 9.46 -4.88
CA PRO A 246 -1.46 8.44 -3.92
C PRO A 246 -0.34 7.41 -3.91
N ALA A 247 0.34 7.28 -2.75
CA ALA A 247 1.59 6.53 -2.61
C ALA A 247 1.52 5.28 -3.49
N THR A 248 2.38 5.29 -4.51
CA THR A 248 2.35 4.37 -5.64
C THR A 248 2.40 2.94 -5.08
N MET A 249 1.24 2.29 -5.02
CA MET A 249 1.00 1.01 -4.34
C MET A 249 1.00 1.10 -2.79
N GLN A 250 -0.19 1.00 -2.18
CA GLN A 250 -0.32 0.74 -0.75
C GLN A 250 0.52 -0.48 -0.36
N VAL A 251 1.44 -0.33 0.60
CA VAL A 251 2.22 -1.42 1.16
C VAL A 251 1.25 -2.52 1.58
N LYS A 252 1.29 -3.69 0.93
CA LYS A 252 0.40 -4.81 1.27
C LYS A 252 1.13 -5.77 2.19
N VAL A 253 0.44 -6.27 3.21
CA VAL A 253 0.97 -7.24 4.17
C VAL A 253 1.66 -8.45 3.48
N LYS A 254 1.13 -8.91 2.35
CA LYS A 254 1.71 -10.04 1.59
C LYS A 254 3.09 -9.77 0.96
N TRP A 255 3.50 -8.51 0.83
CA TRP A 255 4.78 -8.10 0.25
C TRP A 255 5.83 -7.74 1.30
N LEU A 256 5.48 -7.84 2.58
CA LEU A 256 6.37 -7.57 3.68
C LEU A 256 7.35 -8.71 3.92
N THR A 257 8.57 -8.38 4.36
CA THR A 257 9.54 -9.38 4.83
C THR A 257 9.08 -9.97 6.17
N LEU A 258 9.68 -11.07 6.59
CA LEU A 258 9.41 -11.61 7.92
C LEU A 258 9.78 -10.64 9.05
N GLY A 259 10.83 -9.84 8.87
CA GLY A 259 11.23 -8.80 9.83
C GLY A 259 10.15 -7.74 9.98
N ASP A 260 9.69 -7.18 8.85
CA ASP A 260 8.63 -6.18 8.81
C ASP A 260 7.32 -6.71 9.44
N LEU A 261 6.98 -7.99 9.19
CA LEU A 261 5.79 -8.62 9.78
C LEU A 261 5.87 -8.66 11.32
N PHE A 262 7.03 -8.99 11.89
CA PHE A 262 7.22 -8.99 13.34
C PHE A 262 7.24 -7.57 13.92
N GLU A 263 7.79 -6.61 13.19
CA GLU A 263 7.82 -5.20 13.58
C GLU A 263 6.39 -4.64 13.67
N TYR A 264 5.61 -4.73 12.58
CA TYR A 264 4.24 -4.23 12.56
C TYR A 264 3.27 -5.03 13.44
N GLN A 265 3.60 -6.27 13.80
CA GLN A 265 2.84 -7.02 14.79
C GLN A 265 3.04 -6.46 16.22
N ARG A 266 4.24 -5.99 16.53
CA ARG A 266 4.56 -5.41 17.85
C ARG A 266 4.10 -3.96 17.95
N ASP A 267 4.28 -3.21 16.87
CA ASP A 267 3.88 -1.82 16.77
C ASP A 267 3.05 -1.57 15.51
N PRO A 268 1.71 -1.77 15.60
CA PRO A 268 0.80 -1.49 14.50
C PRO A 268 0.80 -0.04 14.04
N ALA A 269 1.20 0.92 14.91
CA ALA A 269 1.20 2.34 14.58
C ALA A 269 2.25 2.69 13.52
N SER A 270 3.35 1.94 13.47
CA SER A 270 4.41 2.11 12.46
C SER A 270 4.00 1.65 11.06
N TYR A 271 2.91 0.87 10.90
CA TYR A 271 2.45 0.42 9.59
C TYR A 271 1.82 1.59 8.80
N PRO A 272 2.31 1.94 7.59
CA PRO A 272 1.97 3.23 6.97
C PRO A 272 0.47 3.52 6.81
N PRO A 273 -0.38 2.57 6.39
CA PRO A 273 -1.84 2.79 6.33
C PRO A 273 -2.51 3.07 7.69
N VAL A 274 -1.96 2.53 8.79
CA VAL A 274 -2.45 2.79 10.15
C VAL A 274 -1.90 4.13 10.64
N ALA A 275 -0.60 4.39 10.44
CA ALA A 275 0.03 5.68 10.75
C ALA A 275 -0.70 6.86 10.09
N GLU A 276 -1.09 6.72 8.82
CA GLU A 276 -1.83 7.75 8.08
C GLU A 276 -3.22 8.00 8.70
N LYS A 277 -3.94 6.93 9.10
CA LYS A 277 -5.24 7.05 9.77
C LYS A 277 -5.10 7.68 11.15
N ILE A 278 -4.04 7.36 11.90
CA ILE A 278 -3.70 8.00 13.19
C ILE A 278 -3.49 9.50 12.99
N LYS A 279 -2.67 9.91 12.01
CA LYS A 279 -2.42 11.34 11.70
C LYS A 279 -3.73 12.07 11.37
N LYS A 280 -4.58 11.48 10.52
CA LYS A 280 -5.90 12.04 10.18
C LYS A 280 -6.80 12.17 11.40
N LEU A 281 -6.85 11.15 12.26
CA LEU A 281 -7.63 11.19 13.50
C LEU A 281 -7.12 12.27 14.46
N GLN A 282 -5.81 12.42 14.62
CA GLN A 282 -5.22 13.49 15.44
C GLN A 282 -5.56 14.88 14.90
N ALA A 283 -5.54 15.07 13.58
CA ALA A 283 -5.98 16.32 12.96
C ALA A 283 -7.47 16.59 13.26
N ASN A 284 -8.35 15.60 13.10
CA ASN A 284 -9.77 15.72 13.42
C ASN A 284 -10.01 16.04 14.91
N ILE A 285 -9.27 15.39 15.82
CA ILE A 285 -9.32 15.67 17.26
C ILE A 285 -8.96 17.14 17.54
N SER A 286 -7.90 17.66 16.91
CA SER A 286 -7.49 19.05 17.11
C SER A 286 -8.57 20.05 16.66
N LEU A 287 -9.32 19.74 15.59
CA LEU A 287 -10.44 20.56 15.12
C LEU A 287 -11.61 20.53 16.10
N VAL A 288 -11.97 19.36 16.63
CA VAL A 288 -13.04 19.24 17.63
C VAL A 288 -12.69 19.98 18.92
N LEU A 289 -11.42 19.95 19.33
CA LEU A 289 -10.94 20.73 20.48
C LEU A 289 -11.05 22.24 20.22
N LEU A 290 -10.68 22.71 19.01
CA LEU A 290 -10.86 24.10 18.61
C LEU A 290 -12.34 24.52 18.69
N TYR A 291 -13.27 23.72 18.16
CA TYR A 291 -14.70 24.03 18.22
C TYR A 291 -15.23 24.08 19.66
N ARG A 292 -14.71 23.21 20.54
CA ARG A 292 -15.04 23.23 21.97
C ARG A 292 -14.55 24.50 22.65
N ASP A 293 -13.36 25.00 22.29
CA ASP A 293 -12.85 26.27 22.82
C ASP A 293 -13.65 27.47 22.30
N VAL A 294 -14.00 27.48 21.01
CA VAL A 294 -14.88 28.49 20.41
C VAL A 294 -16.21 28.57 21.16
N ARG A 295 -16.84 27.42 21.42
CA ARG A 295 -18.07 27.35 22.21
C ARG A 295 -17.88 27.86 23.64
N ARG A 296 -16.76 27.50 24.29
CA ARG A 296 -16.44 27.96 25.64
C ARG A 296 -16.29 29.48 25.71
N GLN A 297 -15.58 30.09 24.75
CA GLN A 297 -15.43 31.54 24.67
C GLN A 297 -16.77 32.25 24.42
N PHE A 298 -17.59 31.71 23.51
CA PHE A 298 -18.91 32.29 23.21
C PHE A 298 -19.84 32.34 24.44
N LEU A 299 -19.76 31.33 25.31
CA LEU A 299 -20.54 31.20 26.54
C LEU A 299 -19.88 31.86 27.76
N ASP A 300 -18.73 32.54 27.59
CA ASP A 300 -18.03 33.19 28.70
C ASP A 300 -18.89 34.32 29.32
N PRO A 301 -19.18 34.29 30.63
CA PRO A 301 -19.95 35.33 31.30
C PRO A 301 -19.37 36.74 31.20
N VAL A 302 -18.04 36.88 30.99
CA VAL A 302 -17.36 38.17 30.96
C VAL A 302 -17.50 38.85 29.60
N SER A 303 -17.60 38.10 28.51
CA SER A 303 -17.69 38.62 27.15
C SER A 303 -18.56 37.72 26.28
N PRO A 304 -19.87 37.64 26.58
CA PRO A 304 -20.77 36.73 25.88
C PRO A 304 -20.86 37.11 24.40
N GLY A 305 -20.87 36.09 23.54
CA GLY A 305 -20.97 36.26 22.10
C GLY A 305 -19.68 36.75 21.41
N GLN A 306 -18.56 36.88 22.14
CA GLN A 306 -17.26 37.24 21.57
C GLN A 306 -16.33 36.04 21.50
N ILE A 307 -15.66 35.85 20.37
CA ILE A 307 -14.70 34.77 20.13
C ILE A 307 -13.44 35.36 19.53
N MET A 308 -12.29 34.91 20.01
CA MET A 308 -10.98 35.24 19.49
C MET A 308 -10.30 33.96 18.99
N ILE A 309 -9.90 33.98 17.71
CA ILE A 309 -9.11 32.91 17.10
C ILE A 309 -7.86 33.53 16.50
N THR A 310 -6.70 32.97 16.80
CA THR A 310 -5.43 33.44 16.25
C THR A 310 -4.44 32.30 16.05
N ASP A 311 -3.66 32.38 14.98
CA ASP A 311 -2.51 31.50 14.72
C ASP A 311 -1.15 32.19 14.98
N GLY A 312 -1.19 33.40 15.55
CA GLY A 312 -0.03 34.26 15.81
C GLY A 312 0.25 35.29 14.70
N LYS A 313 -0.17 35.05 13.45
CA LYS A 313 -0.02 35.99 12.33
C LYS A 313 -1.34 36.67 12.00
N VAL A 314 -2.41 35.89 11.92
CA VAL A 314 -3.76 36.35 11.69
C VAL A 314 -4.56 36.18 12.97
N ARG A 315 -5.42 37.16 13.27
CA ARG A 315 -6.37 37.10 14.37
C ARG A 315 -7.74 37.57 13.90
N TYR A 316 -8.77 36.77 14.20
CA TYR A 316 -10.17 37.12 14.01
C TYR A 316 -10.84 37.30 15.37
N ASP A 317 -11.39 38.49 15.58
CA ASP A 317 -12.32 38.76 16.68
C ASP A 317 -13.74 38.71 16.11
N ILE A 318 -14.50 37.69 16.47
CA ILE A 318 -15.86 37.43 15.98
C ILE A 318 -16.86 37.82 17.06
N ARG A 319 -17.87 38.60 16.69
CA ARG A 319 -19.02 38.92 17.54
C ARG A 319 -20.29 38.42 16.88
N ALA A 320 -21.07 37.61 17.59
CA ALA A 320 -22.33 37.08 17.10
C ALA A 320 -23.36 36.97 18.23
N ALA A 321 -24.64 37.02 17.88
CA ALA A 321 -25.73 36.88 18.85
C ALA A 321 -26.10 35.41 19.12
N GLU A 322 -25.94 34.55 18.12
CA GLU A 322 -26.30 33.14 18.18
C GLU A 322 -25.15 32.25 17.74
N LEU A 323 -25.01 31.09 18.39
CA LEU A 323 -24.10 30.02 18.01
C LEU A 323 -24.88 28.70 17.93
N GLN A 324 -24.96 28.13 16.74
CA GLN A 324 -25.51 26.81 16.49
C GLN A 324 -24.36 25.87 16.11
N LEU A 325 -24.40 24.65 16.62
CA LEU A 325 -23.52 23.57 16.16
C LEU A 325 -24.31 22.73 15.18
N ASP A 326 -23.78 22.53 13.99
CA ASP A 326 -24.40 21.64 13.03
C ASP A 326 -24.52 20.22 13.62
N LYS A 327 -25.68 19.59 13.47
CA LYS A 327 -26.00 18.29 14.09
C LYS A 327 -25.21 17.13 13.52
N GLN A 328 -24.65 17.27 12.32
CA GLN A 328 -23.88 16.22 11.63
C GLN A 328 -22.37 16.46 11.63
N SER A 329 -21.91 17.72 11.52
CA SER A 329 -20.47 18.01 11.42
C SER A 329 -19.89 18.67 12.67
N SER A 330 -20.72 19.07 13.64
CA SER A 330 -20.31 19.86 14.82
C SER A 330 -19.58 21.18 14.48
N HIS A 331 -19.67 21.66 13.23
CA HIS A 331 -19.05 22.91 12.83
C HIS A 331 -19.81 24.11 13.42
N PRO A 332 -19.11 25.12 13.95
CA PRO A 332 -19.71 26.36 14.44
C PRO A 332 -20.42 27.16 13.34
N LEU A 333 -21.69 27.47 13.55
CA LEU A 333 -22.48 28.42 12.77
C LEU A 333 -22.88 29.60 13.65
N PHE A 334 -22.34 30.77 13.33
CA PHE A 334 -22.65 32.03 13.97
C PHE A 334 -23.79 32.74 13.24
N GLY A 335 -24.78 33.23 13.98
CA GLY A 335 -25.96 33.89 13.43
C GLY A 335 -26.42 35.08 14.26
N GLY A 336 -27.50 35.71 13.79
CA GLY A 336 -28.09 36.89 14.43
C GLY A 336 -27.33 38.19 14.17
N GLY A 337 -26.65 38.28 13.02
CA GLY A 337 -25.75 39.38 12.68
C GLY A 337 -24.37 39.15 13.27
N VAL A 338 -23.38 39.04 12.40
CA VAL A 338 -22.00 38.73 12.76
C VAL A 338 -21.08 39.87 12.35
N GLU A 339 -20.23 40.30 13.26
CA GLU A 339 -19.15 41.26 13.00
C GLU A 339 -17.80 40.57 13.24
N ILE A 340 -16.96 40.53 12.21
CA ILE A 340 -15.60 40.01 12.28
C ILE A 340 -14.62 41.17 12.13
N VAL A 341 -13.69 41.28 13.07
CA VAL A 341 -12.54 42.17 12.93
C VAL A 341 -11.30 41.32 12.63
N GLU A 342 -10.68 41.57 11.48
CA GLU A 342 -9.43 40.92 11.09
C GLU A 342 -8.23 41.77 11.48
N TYR A 343 -7.26 41.11 12.11
CA TYR A 343 -5.94 41.64 12.39
C TYR A 343 -4.89 40.80 11.68
N ILE A 344 -3.97 41.44 10.97
CA ILE A 344 -2.79 40.80 10.37
C ILE A 344 -1.55 41.47 10.96
N ASP A 345 -0.61 40.69 11.48
CA ASP A 345 0.60 41.18 12.18
C ASP A 345 0.28 42.21 13.29
N GLY A 346 -0.86 42.04 13.96
CA GLY A 346 -1.34 42.90 15.05
C GLY A 346 -1.97 44.22 14.61
N LYS A 347 -2.03 44.54 13.31
CA LYS A 347 -2.72 45.72 12.79
C LYS A 347 -4.14 45.36 12.35
N LYS A 348 -5.10 46.24 12.63
CA LYS A 348 -6.49 46.08 12.18
C LYS A 348 -6.55 46.32 10.68
N GLU A 349 -6.83 45.27 9.91
CA GLU A 349 -6.84 45.31 8.45
C GLU A 349 -8.25 45.53 7.89
N ARG A 350 -9.27 44.85 8.41
CA ARG A 350 -10.65 45.02 7.91
C ARG A 350 -11.70 44.66 8.95
N THR A 351 -12.89 45.21 8.77
CA THR A 351 -14.11 44.81 9.49
C THR A 351 -15.10 44.23 8.49
N ILE A 352 -15.56 43.01 8.73
CA ILE A 352 -16.56 42.33 7.90
C ILE A 352 -17.85 42.20 8.71
N LYS A 353 -18.98 42.58 8.12
CA LYS A 353 -20.31 42.35 8.68
C LYS A 353 -21.08 41.39 7.78
N SER A 354 -21.84 40.46 8.35
CA SER A 354 -22.69 39.55 7.58
C SER A 354 -23.87 39.03 8.42
N ASP A 355 -24.83 38.39 7.78
CA ASP A 355 -25.99 37.80 8.45
C ASP A 355 -25.58 36.56 9.26
N SER A 356 -24.69 35.73 8.69
CA SER A 356 -24.17 34.52 9.32
C SER A 356 -22.71 34.25 8.93
N VAL A 357 -22.02 33.45 9.76
CA VAL A 357 -20.67 32.97 9.48
C VAL A 357 -20.57 31.50 9.85
N ALA A 358 -20.12 30.67 8.92
CA ALA A 358 -19.84 29.26 9.16
C ALA A 358 -18.33 29.01 9.17
N MET A 359 -17.86 28.16 10.08
CA MET A 359 -16.48 27.71 10.12
C MET A 359 -16.34 26.38 9.39
N PHE A 360 -15.35 26.29 8.50
CA PHE A 360 -15.08 25.10 7.70
C PHE A 360 -13.62 24.69 7.82
N VAL A 361 -13.36 23.40 7.64
CA VAL A 361 -11.99 22.86 7.60
C VAL A 361 -11.36 23.22 6.27
N ASP A 362 -10.19 23.84 6.32
CA ASP A 362 -9.36 24.05 5.14
C ASP A 362 -8.65 22.73 4.80
N ARG A 363 -9.00 22.18 3.63
CA ARG A 363 -8.41 20.95 3.11
C ARG A 363 -7.25 21.22 2.14
N ASN A 364 -6.90 22.49 1.91
CA ASN A 364 -5.72 22.83 1.12
C ASN A 364 -4.47 22.64 1.99
N GLU A 365 -3.84 21.48 1.82
CA GLU A 365 -2.51 21.18 2.36
C GLU A 365 -1.45 21.93 1.56
N THR A 366 -1.22 23.19 1.89
CA THR A 366 -0.04 23.92 1.44
C THR A 366 0.88 24.20 2.64
N ASP A 367 2.08 23.61 2.56
CA ASP A 367 3.31 23.78 3.36
C ASP A 367 3.29 23.63 4.90
N ASP A 368 2.14 23.68 5.58
CA ASP A 368 2.06 23.53 7.05
C ASP A 368 1.25 22.29 7.44
N PRO A 369 1.83 21.34 8.22
CA PRO A 369 1.16 20.10 8.63
C PRO A 369 0.03 20.32 9.65
N ARG A 370 -0.17 21.55 10.14
CA ARG A 370 -1.28 21.87 11.03
C ARG A 370 -2.59 22.01 10.24
N PRO A 371 -3.68 21.39 10.71
CA PRO A 371 -4.99 21.58 10.10
C PRO A 371 -5.36 23.08 10.11
N GLY A 372 -5.95 23.53 9.01
CA GLY A 372 -6.46 24.89 8.86
C GLY A 372 -7.98 24.91 8.99
N VAL A 373 -8.51 26.06 9.40
CA VAL A 373 -9.94 26.38 9.30
C VAL A 373 -10.11 27.70 8.58
N TYR A 374 -11.15 27.84 7.77
CA TYR A 374 -11.53 29.11 7.19
C TYR A 374 -12.93 29.50 7.61
N LEU A 375 -13.16 30.80 7.68
CA LEU A 375 -14.47 31.37 7.97
C LEU A 375 -15.16 31.74 6.66
N GLN A 376 -16.44 31.44 6.57
CA GLN A 376 -17.27 31.81 5.43
C GLN A 376 -18.41 32.69 5.89
N ALA A 377 -18.35 33.96 5.52
CA ALA A 377 -19.42 34.92 5.74
C ALA A 377 -20.49 34.76 4.65
N ASN A 378 -21.77 34.70 5.06
CA ASN A 378 -22.92 34.56 4.18
C ASN A 378 -24.00 35.60 4.50
N GLY A 379 -24.62 36.14 3.47
CA GLY A 379 -25.74 37.09 3.57
C GLY A 379 -25.26 38.50 3.88
N ASN A 380 -25.56 39.43 2.97
CA ASN A 380 -25.26 40.86 3.11
C ASN A 380 -23.84 41.16 3.63
N VAL A 381 -22.82 40.55 3.01
CA VAL A 381 -21.44 40.69 3.47
C VAL A 381 -20.93 42.09 3.12
N GLU A 382 -20.66 42.92 4.12
CA GLU A 382 -20.08 44.25 3.97
C GLU A 382 -18.65 44.29 4.51
N ILE A 383 -17.68 44.58 3.64
CA ILE A 383 -16.27 44.69 4.01
C ILE A 383 -15.87 46.16 4.08
N HIS A 384 -15.38 46.57 5.24
CA HIS A 384 -14.86 47.90 5.53
C HIS A 384 -13.35 47.86 5.72
N ASP A 385 -12.63 48.47 4.78
CA ASP A 385 -11.18 48.61 4.82
C ASP A 385 -10.79 49.99 5.41
N PRO A 386 -10.03 50.06 6.53
CA PRO A 386 -9.52 51.30 7.10
C PRO A 386 -8.55 52.06 6.17
N LEU A 387 -7.87 51.36 5.26
CA LEU A 387 -6.92 51.93 4.30
C LEU A 387 -7.62 52.56 3.08
N ALA A 388 -8.90 52.23 2.85
CA ALA A 388 -9.75 52.81 1.81
C ALA A 388 -11.06 53.39 2.41
N PRO A 389 -11.00 54.51 3.15
CA PRO A 389 -12.16 55.11 3.83
C PRO A 389 -13.22 55.57 2.82
N GLY A 390 -14.22 54.71 2.56
CA GLY A 390 -15.34 54.93 1.63
C GLY A 390 -15.65 53.76 0.69
N GLY A 391 -14.72 52.80 0.53
CA GLY A 391 -14.94 51.60 -0.28
C GLY A 391 -15.61 50.50 0.53
N ILE A 392 -16.94 50.43 0.51
CA ILE A 392 -17.67 49.27 1.05
C ILE A 392 -17.80 48.25 -0.08
N VAL A 393 -17.11 47.12 0.05
CA VAL A 393 -17.29 45.99 -0.87
C VAL A 393 -18.45 45.16 -0.34
N ARG A 394 -19.46 44.96 -1.19
CA ARG A 394 -20.63 44.12 -0.89
C ARG A 394 -20.52 42.80 -1.64
N ASP A 395 -20.76 41.72 -0.91
CA ASP A 395 -20.75 40.36 -1.43
C ASP A 395 -21.92 39.57 -0.84
N ASP A 396 -22.40 38.56 -1.55
CA ASP A 396 -23.42 37.65 -1.02
C ASP A 396 -22.77 36.55 -0.15
N ARG A 397 -21.52 36.20 -0.47
CA ARG A 397 -20.76 35.14 0.19
C ARG A 397 -19.26 35.35 0.06
N ARG A 398 -18.54 35.30 1.18
CA ARG A 398 -17.09 35.49 1.20
C ARG A 398 -16.37 34.46 2.04
N ASN A 399 -15.37 33.79 1.47
CA ASN A 399 -14.38 33.01 2.21
C ASN A 399 -13.27 33.94 2.70
N LEU A 400 -12.99 33.87 3.99
CA LEU A 400 -11.87 34.54 4.63
C LEU A 400 -10.61 33.67 4.52
N PRO A 401 -9.41 34.27 4.62
CA PRO A 401 -8.16 33.54 4.74
C PRO A 401 -8.26 32.45 5.83
N SER A 402 -7.64 31.31 5.57
CA SER A 402 -7.58 30.26 6.57
C SER A 402 -6.67 30.66 7.72
N ILE A 403 -7.09 30.27 8.92
CA ILE A 403 -6.30 30.35 10.14
C ILE A 403 -5.85 28.94 10.49
N ARG A 404 -4.60 28.79 10.93
CA ARG A 404 -4.12 27.50 11.42
C ARG A 404 -4.67 27.21 12.81
N VAL A 405 -4.87 25.94 13.14
CA VAL A 405 -5.25 25.55 14.49
C VAL A 405 -4.22 26.10 15.49
N PRO A 406 -4.67 26.83 16.54
CA PRO A 406 -3.80 27.44 17.54
C PRO A 406 -2.84 26.44 18.19
N GLN A 407 -1.63 26.88 18.52
CA GLN A 407 -0.59 25.97 19.04
C GLN A 407 -0.98 25.30 20.36
N ASP A 408 -1.72 25.99 21.23
CA ASP A 408 -2.22 25.45 22.49
C ASP A 408 -3.26 24.32 22.29
N VAL A 409 -4.02 24.37 21.21
CA VAL A 409 -4.95 23.30 20.82
C VAL A 409 -4.19 22.09 20.31
N ILE A 410 -3.14 22.31 19.50
CA ILE A 410 -2.23 21.25 19.04
C ILE A 410 -1.51 20.59 20.22
N GLU A 411 -1.07 21.36 21.22
CA GLU A 411 -0.42 20.81 22.41
C GLU A 411 -1.38 19.93 23.22
N ARG A 412 -2.65 20.32 23.37
CA ARG A 412 -3.68 19.48 24.00
C ARG A 412 -4.05 18.25 23.17
N SER A 413 -4.03 18.34 21.84
CA SER A 413 -4.29 17.17 21.00
C SER A 413 -3.20 16.10 21.12
N ARG A 414 -1.98 16.47 21.55
CA ARG A 414 -0.89 15.52 21.83
C ARG A 414 -1.15 14.60 23.02
N ASP A 415 -2.09 14.94 23.90
CA ASP A 415 -2.56 14.04 24.97
C ASP A 415 -3.26 12.77 24.41
N PHE A 416 -3.62 12.79 23.12
CA PHE A 416 -4.13 11.65 22.36
C PHE A 416 -2.98 10.96 21.62
N THR A 417 -2.10 10.33 22.40
CA THR A 417 -0.97 9.55 21.90
C THR A 417 -1.43 8.33 21.10
N GLU A 418 -0.56 7.81 20.24
CA GLU A 418 -0.82 6.59 19.44
C GLU A 418 -1.27 5.42 20.32
N ALA A 419 -0.61 5.23 21.47
CA ALA A 419 -0.96 4.23 22.45
C ALA A 419 -2.38 4.42 23.01
N LYS A 420 -2.83 5.66 23.23
CA LYS A 420 -4.19 5.96 23.71
C LYS A 420 -5.23 5.74 22.62
N LEU A 421 -4.92 6.09 21.37
CA LEU A 421 -5.82 5.90 20.22
C LEU A 421 -6.03 4.42 19.91
N LEU A 422 -4.98 3.60 20.04
CA LEU A 422 -5.01 2.16 19.81
C LEU A 422 -5.39 1.32 21.05
N ASN A 423 -5.65 1.96 22.20
CA ASN A 423 -6.00 1.24 23.42
C ASN A 423 -7.44 0.72 23.33
N THR A 424 -7.64 -0.59 23.24
CA THR A 424 -8.95 -1.26 23.17
C THR A 424 -9.76 -1.22 24.48
N ASP A 425 -9.14 -0.94 25.62
CA ASP A 425 -9.83 -0.86 26.93
C ASP A 425 -10.64 0.44 27.10
N LEU A 426 -10.38 1.45 26.26
CA LEU A 426 -11.15 2.69 26.26
C LEU A 426 -12.40 2.54 25.39
N GLU A 427 -13.58 2.68 25.99
CA GLU A 427 -14.85 2.68 25.24
C GLU A 427 -14.96 3.92 24.34
N THR A 428 -14.72 5.13 24.90
CA THR A 428 -14.84 6.41 24.18
C THR A 428 -13.72 7.38 24.54
N LEU A 429 -13.46 8.34 23.65
CA LEU A 429 -12.54 9.46 23.89
C LEU A 429 -13.22 10.66 24.57
N GLY A 430 -14.56 10.68 24.65
CA GLY A 430 -15.33 11.76 25.29
C GLY A 430 -15.29 13.08 24.50
N LEU A 431 -15.06 13.00 23.19
CA LEU A 431 -14.96 14.16 22.30
C LEU A 431 -16.26 14.39 21.52
N SER A 432 -16.60 13.48 20.60
CA SER A 432 -17.82 13.43 19.80
C SER A 432 -18.04 12.02 19.25
N GLU A 433 -19.27 11.71 18.83
CA GLU A 433 -19.63 10.41 18.23
C GLU A 433 -18.81 10.13 16.96
N ASP A 434 -18.64 11.11 16.08
CA ASP A 434 -17.84 10.98 14.85
C ASP A 434 -16.37 10.58 15.12
N ILE A 435 -15.77 11.11 16.19
CA ILE A 435 -14.38 10.82 16.55
C ILE A 435 -14.27 9.40 17.12
N ASP A 436 -15.26 8.97 17.89
CA ASP A 436 -15.32 7.62 18.43
C ASP A 436 -15.56 6.58 17.31
N GLU A 437 -16.38 6.91 16.30
CA GLU A 437 -16.54 6.11 15.07
C GLU A 437 -15.22 6.02 14.26
N ASP A 438 -14.54 7.15 14.05
CA ASP A 438 -13.26 7.18 13.35
C ASP A 438 -12.17 6.38 14.09
N ARG A 439 -12.19 6.43 15.42
CA ARG A 439 -11.32 5.61 16.27
C ARG A 439 -11.68 4.12 16.14
N GLN A 440 -12.96 3.76 16.08
CA GLN A 440 -13.36 2.38 15.89
C GLN A 440 -12.89 1.84 14.52
N ASP A 441 -12.99 2.61 13.44
CA ASP A 441 -12.41 2.24 12.13
C ASP A 441 -10.88 2.05 12.22
N LEU A 442 -10.18 2.87 13.01
CA LEU A 442 -8.75 2.69 13.26
C LEU A 442 -8.45 1.36 14.00
N LEU A 443 -9.20 1.05 15.06
CA LEU A 443 -9.05 -0.20 15.82
C LEU A 443 -9.33 -1.42 14.94
N ASP A 444 -10.41 -1.40 14.16
CA ASP A 444 -10.78 -2.49 13.25
C ASP A 444 -9.69 -2.73 12.18
N ARG A 445 -9.03 -1.67 11.71
CA ARG A 445 -7.90 -1.76 10.78
C ARG A 445 -6.64 -2.33 11.43
N ALA A 446 -6.32 -1.91 12.66
CA ALA A 446 -5.18 -2.45 13.41
C ALA A 446 -5.39 -3.93 13.72
N ASP A 447 -6.60 -4.32 14.13
CA ASP A 447 -6.98 -5.72 14.35
C ASP A 447 -6.91 -6.55 13.07
N LYS A 448 -7.41 -5.99 11.96
CA LYS A 448 -7.31 -6.63 10.64
C LYS A 448 -5.86 -6.82 10.21
N LEU A 449 -5.00 -5.82 10.43
CA LEU A 449 -3.57 -5.92 10.16
C LEU A 449 -2.96 -7.09 10.95
N GLY A 450 -3.27 -7.20 12.24
CA GLY A 450 -2.81 -8.32 13.07
C GLY A 450 -3.23 -9.68 12.52
N ARG A 451 -4.49 -9.83 12.09
CA ARG A 451 -4.99 -11.07 11.44
C ARG A 451 -4.30 -11.35 10.11
N ASP A 452 -4.14 -10.34 9.25
CA ASP A 452 -3.47 -10.46 7.95
C ASP A 452 -2.01 -10.90 8.13
N ILE A 453 -1.30 -10.33 9.12
CA ILE A 453 0.08 -10.69 9.47
C ILE A 453 0.16 -12.16 9.89
N ILE A 454 -0.67 -12.58 10.85
CA ILE A 454 -0.72 -13.98 11.32
C ILE A 454 -1.02 -14.93 10.15
N GLY A 455 -2.00 -14.60 9.31
CA GLY A 455 -2.36 -15.39 8.14
C GLY A 455 -1.21 -15.54 7.13
N VAL A 456 -0.49 -14.45 6.85
CA VAL A 456 0.67 -14.46 5.96
C VAL A 456 1.82 -15.27 6.56
N MET A 457 2.16 -15.08 7.84
CA MET A 457 3.26 -15.82 8.49
C MET A 457 3.01 -17.33 8.48
N HIS A 458 1.84 -17.77 8.95
CA HIS A 458 1.52 -19.20 9.02
C HIS A 458 1.36 -19.84 7.64
N SER A 459 0.78 -19.13 6.67
CA SER A 459 0.69 -19.66 5.30
C SER A 459 2.07 -19.83 4.66
N ARG A 460 2.99 -18.85 4.79
CA ARG A 460 4.36 -18.96 4.29
C ARG A 460 5.13 -20.12 4.95
N MET A 461 4.99 -20.27 6.26
CA MET A 461 5.60 -21.37 7.00
C MET A 461 5.03 -22.73 6.56
N ALA A 462 3.71 -22.82 6.40
CA ALA A 462 3.03 -24.03 5.94
C ALA A 462 3.42 -24.40 4.51
N PHE A 463 3.48 -23.43 3.58
CA PHE A 463 3.97 -23.66 2.22
C PHE A 463 5.40 -24.17 2.19
N SER A 464 6.26 -23.62 3.04
CA SER A 464 7.68 -24.03 3.10
C SER A 464 7.82 -25.44 3.67
N LEU A 465 7.09 -25.76 4.74
CA LEU A 465 7.13 -27.07 5.38
C LEU A 465 6.45 -28.16 4.53
N SER A 466 5.42 -27.83 3.75
CA SER A 466 4.75 -28.81 2.89
C SER A 466 5.70 -29.41 1.84
N VAL A 467 6.71 -28.66 1.38
CA VAL A 467 7.77 -29.16 0.49
C VAL A 467 8.45 -30.38 1.09
N PHE A 468 8.72 -30.37 2.39
CA PHE A 468 9.35 -31.49 3.08
C PHE A 468 8.48 -32.76 2.99
N SER A 469 7.20 -32.66 3.37
CA SER A 469 6.25 -33.79 3.32
C SER A 469 6.05 -34.29 1.88
N LEU A 470 5.83 -33.38 0.93
CA LEU A 470 5.54 -33.76 -0.45
C LEU A 470 6.72 -34.47 -1.13
N VAL A 471 7.96 -34.02 -0.91
CA VAL A 471 9.14 -34.70 -1.48
C VAL A 471 9.29 -36.11 -0.91
N ILE A 472 8.98 -36.29 0.38
CA ILE A 472 8.95 -37.62 1.02
C ILE A 472 7.87 -38.50 0.39
N LEU A 473 6.67 -37.95 0.17
CA LEU A 473 5.60 -38.65 -0.54
C LEU A 473 6.04 -39.10 -1.94
N GLY A 474 6.72 -38.22 -2.67
CA GLY A 474 7.24 -38.50 -4.00
C GLY A 474 8.21 -39.68 -4.00
N ALA A 475 9.17 -39.70 -3.06
CA ALA A 475 10.05 -40.86 -2.90
C ALA A 475 9.26 -42.14 -2.60
N ALA A 476 8.28 -42.09 -1.68
CA ALA A 476 7.48 -43.25 -1.31
C ALA A 476 6.64 -43.77 -2.49
N LEU A 477 5.98 -42.89 -3.24
CA LEU A 477 5.22 -43.23 -4.45
C LEU A 477 6.13 -43.77 -5.55
N GLY A 478 7.34 -43.23 -5.70
CA GLY A 478 8.35 -43.75 -6.62
C GLY A 478 8.66 -45.23 -6.35
N ILE A 479 8.83 -45.63 -5.08
CA ILE A 479 9.04 -47.05 -4.73
C ILE A 479 7.82 -47.92 -5.08
N VAL A 480 6.61 -47.39 -4.88
CA VAL A 480 5.36 -48.13 -5.16
C VAL A 480 5.15 -48.34 -6.66
N PHE A 481 5.35 -47.30 -7.47
CA PHE A 481 5.13 -47.31 -8.91
C PHE A 481 6.46 -47.47 -9.65
N LYS A 482 6.83 -48.73 -9.93
CA LYS A 482 8.12 -49.10 -10.54
C LYS A 482 8.13 -48.86 -12.05
N GLY A 483 9.30 -48.54 -12.61
CA GLY A 483 9.55 -48.57 -14.06
C GLY A 483 8.87 -47.46 -14.85
N SER A 484 8.15 -47.79 -15.94
CA SER A 484 7.51 -46.80 -16.82
C SER A 484 6.39 -46.00 -16.15
N GLN A 485 5.93 -46.41 -14.96
CA GLN A 485 4.87 -45.76 -14.20
C GLN A 485 5.36 -44.64 -13.27
N VAL A 486 6.67 -44.37 -13.22
CA VAL A 486 7.24 -43.31 -12.38
C VAL A 486 6.69 -41.93 -12.72
N LEU A 487 6.45 -41.66 -14.01
CA LEU A 487 5.83 -40.40 -14.43
C LEU A 487 4.37 -40.28 -13.94
N VAL A 488 3.66 -41.40 -13.87
CA VAL A 488 2.30 -41.47 -13.32
C VAL A 488 2.31 -41.21 -11.82
N ALA A 489 3.28 -41.77 -11.08
CA ALA A 489 3.45 -41.48 -9.65
C ALA A 489 3.72 -39.99 -9.39
N PHE A 490 4.56 -39.37 -10.21
CA PHE A 490 4.77 -37.92 -10.13
C PHE A 490 3.47 -37.16 -10.39
N GLY A 491 2.69 -37.54 -11.42
CA GLY A 491 1.36 -36.99 -11.67
C GLY A 491 0.41 -37.12 -10.47
N ILE A 492 0.35 -38.29 -9.84
CA ILE A 492 -0.51 -38.56 -8.68
C ILE A 492 -0.09 -37.71 -7.46
N SER A 493 1.21 -37.44 -7.30
CA SER A 493 1.72 -36.63 -6.19
C SER A 493 1.23 -35.17 -6.20
N PHE A 494 0.71 -34.68 -7.34
CA PHE A 494 0.07 -33.37 -7.40
C PHE A 494 -1.24 -33.28 -6.60
N VAL A 495 -1.98 -34.38 -6.45
CA VAL A 495 -3.29 -34.36 -5.77
C VAL A 495 -3.13 -33.97 -4.28
N PRO A 496 -2.25 -34.61 -3.49
CA PRO A 496 -1.94 -34.18 -2.13
C PRO A 496 -1.34 -32.76 -2.06
N SER A 497 -0.52 -32.37 -3.05
CA SER A 497 0.04 -31.02 -3.09
C SER A 497 -1.04 -29.95 -3.25
N LEU A 498 -1.98 -30.16 -4.17
CA LEU A 498 -3.10 -29.26 -4.42
C LEU A 498 -4.02 -29.19 -3.20
N PHE A 499 -4.25 -30.33 -2.54
CA PHE A 499 -5.01 -30.37 -1.30
C PHE A 499 -4.39 -29.47 -0.21
N VAL A 500 -3.07 -29.54 0.01
CA VAL A 500 -2.38 -28.68 0.98
C VAL A 500 -2.48 -27.21 0.59
N ILE A 501 -2.26 -26.88 -0.69
CA ILE A 501 -2.37 -25.50 -1.19
C ILE A 501 -3.78 -24.95 -0.92
N VAL A 502 -4.83 -25.73 -1.21
CA VAL A 502 -6.23 -25.33 -0.97
C VAL A 502 -6.50 -25.13 0.52
N MET A 503 -6.04 -26.03 1.39
CA MET A 503 -6.18 -25.90 2.84
C MET A 503 -5.49 -24.64 3.37
N ILE A 504 -4.28 -24.34 2.88
CA ILE A 504 -3.55 -23.12 3.25
C ILE A 504 -4.30 -21.87 2.78
N MET A 505 -4.77 -21.85 1.52
CA MET A 505 -5.50 -20.70 0.97
C MET A 505 -6.83 -20.45 1.70
N MET A 506 -7.61 -21.51 1.94
CA MET A 506 -8.88 -21.41 2.68
C MET A 506 -8.66 -20.99 4.13
N GLY A 507 -7.66 -21.57 4.80
CA GLY A 507 -7.33 -21.21 6.17
C GLY A 507 -6.85 -19.77 6.29
N LYS A 508 -6.05 -19.27 5.35
CA LYS A 508 -5.66 -17.85 5.28
C LYS A 508 -6.88 -16.94 5.12
N GLN A 509 -7.76 -17.23 4.15
CA GLN A 509 -8.98 -16.43 3.96
C GLN A 509 -9.90 -16.45 5.19
N LEU A 510 -9.93 -17.56 5.93
CA LEU A 510 -10.71 -17.65 7.16
C LEU A 510 -10.13 -16.76 8.27
N ILE A 511 -8.79 -16.67 8.40
CA ILE A 511 -8.12 -15.75 9.32
C ILE A 511 -8.44 -14.29 8.96
N GLU A 512 -8.36 -13.92 7.68
CA GLU A 512 -8.59 -12.54 7.23
C GLU A 512 -10.03 -12.06 7.51
N LYS A 513 -11.01 -12.97 7.48
CA LYS A 513 -12.44 -12.66 7.60
C LYS A 513 -13.06 -12.91 8.98
N SER A 514 -12.45 -13.76 9.81
CA SER A 514 -13.03 -14.17 11.09
C SER A 514 -12.45 -13.35 12.26
N PRO A 515 -13.24 -13.07 13.32
CA PRO A 515 -12.73 -12.37 14.50
C PRO A 515 -11.59 -13.13 15.20
N SER A 516 -11.65 -14.46 15.23
CA SER A 516 -10.61 -15.31 15.80
C SER A 516 -9.78 -16.00 14.72
N PRO A 517 -8.43 -15.97 14.83
CA PRO A 517 -7.55 -16.65 13.87
C PRO A 517 -7.51 -18.18 14.06
N THR A 518 -8.02 -18.71 15.18
CA THR A 518 -7.81 -20.12 15.59
C THR A 518 -8.28 -21.14 14.55
N ASN A 519 -9.49 -20.96 14.02
CA ASN A 519 -10.08 -21.91 13.07
C ASN A 519 -9.29 -21.95 11.76
N GLY A 520 -8.83 -20.79 11.29
CA GLY A 520 -8.02 -20.73 10.08
C GLY A 520 -6.63 -21.32 10.28
N LEU A 521 -6.02 -21.13 11.46
CA LEU A 521 -4.76 -21.79 11.81
C LEU A 521 -4.90 -23.32 11.84
N ILE A 522 -5.95 -23.84 12.47
CA ILE A 522 -6.23 -25.28 12.50
C ILE A 522 -6.33 -25.82 11.06
N LEU A 523 -7.03 -25.11 10.18
CA LEU A 523 -7.21 -25.53 8.79
C LEU A 523 -5.90 -25.51 7.98
N ILE A 524 -5.06 -24.49 8.16
CA ILE A 524 -3.73 -24.41 7.52
C ILE A 524 -2.89 -25.63 7.88
N TRP A 525 -2.78 -25.93 9.17
CA TRP A 525 -1.90 -26.98 9.66
C TRP A 525 -2.47 -28.39 9.47
N SER A 526 -3.80 -28.56 9.49
CA SER A 526 -4.43 -29.87 9.26
C SER A 526 -4.08 -30.44 7.89
N GLY A 527 -3.96 -29.59 6.86
CA GLY A 527 -3.56 -30.02 5.52
C GLY A 527 -2.21 -30.75 5.51
N ILE A 528 -1.21 -30.16 6.18
CA ILE A 528 0.13 -30.74 6.28
C ILE A 528 0.11 -32.01 7.12
N VAL A 529 -0.57 -32.00 8.28
CA VAL A 529 -0.69 -33.16 9.16
C VAL A 529 -1.31 -34.35 8.41
N ILE A 530 -2.37 -34.13 7.64
CA ILE A 530 -3.01 -35.18 6.83
C ILE A 530 -2.02 -35.77 5.83
N VAL A 531 -1.28 -34.95 5.08
CA VAL A 531 -0.29 -35.45 4.11
C VAL A 531 0.84 -36.20 4.80
N THR A 532 1.35 -35.71 5.93
CA THR A 532 2.39 -36.42 6.68
C THR A 532 1.88 -37.75 7.25
N LEU A 533 0.62 -37.85 7.67
CA LEU A 533 0.00 -39.12 8.07
C LEU A 533 -0.11 -40.09 6.89
N VAL A 534 -0.43 -39.58 5.70
CA VAL A 534 -0.42 -40.37 4.46
C VAL A 534 1.00 -40.85 4.14
N ASP A 535 2.03 -39.99 4.27
CA ASP A 535 3.44 -40.37 4.05
C ASP A 535 3.84 -41.52 4.97
N VAL A 536 3.53 -41.39 6.26
CA VAL A 536 3.81 -42.39 7.27
C VAL A 536 3.09 -43.71 6.96
N TYR A 537 1.82 -43.66 6.55
CA TYR A 537 1.06 -44.85 6.14
C TYR A 537 1.64 -45.52 4.89
N VAL A 538 1.97 -44.75 3.85
CA VAL A 538 2.56 -45.26 2.61
C VAL A 538 3.92 -45.89 2.89
N MET A 539 4.78 -45.22 3.66
CA MET A 539 6.08 -45.74 4.08
C MET A 539 5.95 -47.07 4.84
N MET A 540 5.06 -47.15 5.84
CA MET A 540 4.82 -48.38 6.58
C MET A 540 4.38 -49.52 5.67
N ARG A 541 3.56 -49.23 4.66
CA ARG A 541 3.10 -50.24 3.69
C ARG A 541 4.20 -50.68 2.74
N VAL A 542 5.04 -49.75 2.28
CA VAL A 542 6.20 -50.03 1.43
C VAL A 542 7.20 -50.93 2.14
N VAL A 543 7.41 -50.76 3.44
CA VAL A 543 8.33 -51.58 4.24
C VAL A 543 7.80 -53.02 4.42
N ARG A 544 6.48 -53.23 4.41
CA ARG A 544 5.91 -54.58 4.53
C ARG A 544 5.98 -55.40 3.23
N ARG A 545 6.02 -54.75 2.07
CA ARG A 545 6.20 -55.40 0.75
C ARG A 545 7.67 -55.59 0.45
#